data_AF-A0A679GR16-F1
#
_entry.id   AF-A0A679GR16-F1
#
_cell.length_a   1.000
_cell.length_b   1.000
_cell.length_c   1.000
_cell.angle_alpha   90.00
_cell.angle_beta   90.00
_cell.angle_gamma   90.00
#
_symmetry.space_group_name_H-M   'P 1'
#
loop_
_entity.id
_entity.type
_entity.pdbx_description
1 polymer ?
#
loop_
_entity_poly.entity_id
_entity_poly.type
_entity_poly.pdbx_seq_one_letter_code
_entity_poly.pdbx_strand_id
1 'polypeptide(L)'
;MSNIAERVRTLASIIGMDRLVRETPIGSNRWRTVLYNKDIRVSTVEVEELCKLFPAYRWWLITGEIAPEMGQSSPEHDGLITPPSQA
;
A
#
# COMPACT_ATOMS: atom_id res chain seq x y z
N MET A 1 -10.51 -4.57 10.77
CA MET A 1 -9.21 -4.98 10.21
C MET A 1 -9.18 -4.57 8.76
N SER A 2 -8.16 -3.82 8.33
CA SER A 2 -8.06 -3.43 6.93
C SER A 2 -7.71 -4.66 6.08
N ASN A 3 -8.32 -4.79 4.90
CA ASN A 3 -7.97 -5.86 3.97
C ASN A 3 -6.74 -5.48 3.11
N ILE A 4 -6.16 -6.45 2.40
CA ILE A 4 -4.97 -6.21 1.56
C ILE A 4 -5.18 -5.10 0.52
N ALA A 5 -6.38 -5.00 -0.06
CA ALA A 5 -6.67 -4.00 -1.06
C ALA A 5 -6.74 -2.59 -0.46
N GLU A 6 -7.19 -2.45 0.79
CA GLU A 6 -7.12 -1.17 1.52
C GLU A 6 -5.67 -0.79 1.81
N ARG A 7 -4.83 -1.72 2.29
CA ARG A 7 -3.41 -1.43 2.55
C ARG A 7 -2.65 -1.04 1.29
N VAL A 8 -2.93 -1.70 0.17
CA VAL A 8 -2.39 -1.33 -1.15
C VAL A 8 -2.79 0.09 -1.52
N ARG A 9 -4.07 0.45 -1.37
CA ARG A 9 -4.55 1.82 -1.66
C ARG A 9 -3.94 2.86 -0.73
N THR A 10 -3.81 2.55 0.56
CA THR A 10 -3.16 3.41 1.54
C THR A 10 -1.73 3.72 1.11
N LEU A 11 -0.93 2.68 0.83
CA LEU A 11 0.47 2.88 0.45
C LEU A 11 0.60 3.56 -0.91
N ALA A 12 -0.19 3.15 -1.90
CA ALA A 12 -0.24 3.79 -3.21
C ALA A 12 -0.61 5.30 -3.12
N SER A 13 -1.52 5.66 -2.21
CA SER A 13 -1.89 7.05 -1.96
C SER A 13 -0.74 7.85 -1.36
N ILE A 14 0.04 7.27 -0.43
CA ILE A 14 1.22 7.92 0.17
C ILE A 14 2.31 8.15 -0.88
N ILE A 15 2.53 7.17 -1.76
CA ILE A 15 3.55 7.24 -2.83
C ILE A 15 3.23 8.34 -3.84
N GLY A 16 1.95 8.44 -4.20
CA GLY A 16 1.47 9.37 -5.23
C GLY A 16 1.61 8.82 -6.65
N MET A 17 0.72 9.27 -7.54
CA MET A 17 0.58 8.78 -8.92
C MET A 17 1.86 8.91 -9.76
N ASP A 18 2.57 10.04 -9.65
CA ASP A 18 3.80 10.30 -10.40
C ASP A 18 4.85 9.21 -10.14
N ARG A 19 5.13 8.98 -8.85
CA ARG A 19 6.15 8.03 -8.42
C ARG A 19 5.74 6.59 -8.74
N LEU A 20 4.46 6.23 -8.57
CA LEU A 20 3.94 4.92 -8.93
C LEU A 20 4.15 4.59 -10.42
N VAL A 21 3.84 5.53 -11.31
CA VAL A 21 3.99 5.32 -12.76
C VAL A 21 5.46 5.29 -13.19
N ARG A 22 6.33 6.04 -12.50
CA ARG A 22 7.76 6.06 -12.78
C ARG A 22 8.48 4.81 -12.28
N GLU A 23 8.09 4.28 -11.12
CA GLU A 23 8.84 3.23 -10.41
C GLU A 23 8.22 1.84 -10.53
N THR A 24 7.04 1.70 -11.16
CA THR A 24 6.40 0.41 -11.42
C THR A 24 6.11 0.25 -12.91
N PRO A 25 6.06 -0.99 -13.44
CA PRO A 25 5.62 -1.25 -14.81
C PRO A 25 4.11 -1.00 -15.02
N ILE A 26 3.38 -0.54 -14.00
CA ILE A 26 1.93 -0.39 -14.00
C ILE A 26 1.56 1.02 -14.47
N GLY A 27 0.75 1.09 -15.52
CA GLY A 27 0.33 2.36 -16.11
C GLY A 27 -0.62 3.17 -15.22
N SER A 28 -0.66 4.49 -15.45
CA SER A 28 -1.46 5.46 -14.69
C SER A 28 -2.96 5.13 -14.66
N ASN A 29 -3.50 4.57 -15.76
CA ASN A 29 -4.90 4.14 -15.81
C ASN A 29 -5.20 3.05 -14.78
N ARG A 30 -4.32 2.05 -14.64
CA ARG A 30 -4.49 0.97 -13.68
C ARG A 30 -4.39 1.49 -12.26
N TRP A 31 -3.38 2.33 -11.96
CA TRP A 31 -3.25 2.96 -10.65
C TRP A 31 -4.46 3.83 -10.29
N ARG A 32 -5.02 4.57 -11.24
CA ARG A 32 -6.23 5.37 -11.02
C ARG A 32 -7.44 4.49 -10.68
N THR A 33 -7.63 3.40 -11.42
CA THR A 33 -8.69 2.43 -11.12
C THR A 33 -8.49 1.80 -9.74
N VAL A 34 -7.27 1.37 -9.41
CA VAL A 34 -6.94 0.78 -8.11
C VAL A 34 -7.23 1.76 -6.96
N LEU A 35 -6.82 3.02 -7.09
CA LEU A 35 -6.97 4.04 -6.04
C LEU A 35 -8.42 4.47 -5.84
N TYR A 36 -9.18 4.69 -6.93
CA TYR A 36 -10.47 5.38 -6.85
C TYR A 36 -11.69 4.49 -7.08
N ASN A 37 -11.53 3.29 -7.66
CA ASN A 37 -12.62 2.33 -7.83
C ASN A 37 -12.49 1.20 -6.79
N LYS A 38 -13.31 1.26 -5.73
CA LYS A 38 -13.29 0.29 -4.63
C LYS A 38 -13.79 -1.10 -5.03
N ASP A 39 -14.63 -1.19 -6.07
CA ASP A 39 -15.20 -2.46 -6.55
C ASP A 39 -14.17 -3.30 -7.34
N ILE A 40 -13.07 -2.68 -7.77
CA ILE A 40 -12.03 -3.36 -8.52
C ILE A 40 -11.11 -4.13 -7.58
N ARG A 41 -10.83 -5.37 -7.98
CA ARG A 41 -9.85 -6.23 -7.31
C ARG A 41 -8.44 -5.72 -7.57
N VAL A 42 -7.70 -5.58 -6.47
CA VAL A 42 -6.25 -5.45 -6.49
C VAL A 42 -5.67 -6.81 -6.88
N SER A 43 -4.78 -6.81 -7.86
CA SER A 43 -4.10 -8.01 -8.34
C SER A 43 -2.80 -8.24 -7.56
N THR A 44 -2.21 -9.42 -7.72
CA THR A 44 -0.90 -9.74 -7.16
C THR A 44 0.19 -8.82 -7.69
N VAL A 45 0.07 -8.30 -8.92
CA VAL A 45 1.06 -7.40 -9.53
C VAL A 45 1.18 -6.10 -8.74
N GLU A 46 0.07 -5.45 -8.38
CA GLU A 46 0.13 -4.24 -7.55
C GLU A 46 0.78 -4.51 -6.19
N VAL A 47 0.45 -5.65 -5.57
CA VAL A 47 1.00 -6.04 -4.27
C VAL A 47 2.52 -6.26 -4.37
N GLU A 48 2.97 -7.01 -5.37
CA GLU A 48 4.38 -7.32 -5.59
C GLU A 48 5.21 -6.08 -5.85
N GLU A 49 4.73 -5.16 -6.68
CA GLU A 49 5.45 -3.91 -6.98
C GLU A 49 5.55 -3.02 -5.73
N LEU A 50 4.48 -2.91 -4.93
CA LEU A 50 4.55 -2.18 -3.66
C LEU A 50 5.49 -2.85 -2.65
N CYS A 51 5.50 -4.18 -2.58
CA CYS A 51 6.46 -4.93 -1.76
C CYS A 51 7.91 -4.68 -2.19
N LYS A 52 8.18 -4.53 -3.49
CA LYS A 52 9.52 -4.19 -4.00
C LYS A 52 9.93 -2.76 -3.61
N LEU A 53 9.03 -1.80 -3.77
CA LEU A 53 9.29 -0.39 -3.45
C LEU A 53 9.43 -0.13 -1.94
N PHE A 54 8.69 -0.86 -1.11
CA PHE A 54 8.64 -0.70 0.34
C PHE A 54 8.94 -2.01 1.07
N PRO A 55 10.21 -2.46 1.08
CA PRO A 55 10.60 -3.73 1.69
C PRO A 55 10.29 -3.80 3.19
N ALA A 56 10.32 -2.66 3.89
CA ALA A 56 9.99 -2.56 5.31
C ALA A 56 8.49 -2.74 5.59
N TYR A 57 7.62 -2.63 4.58
CA TYR A 57 6.16 -2.73 4.74
C TYR A 57 5.58 -4.01 4.15
N ARG A 58 6.41 -4.98 3.72
CA ARG A 58 5.94 -6.22 3.06
C ARG A 58 5.07 -7.05 3.99
N TRP A 59 5.52 -7.25 5.22
CA TRP A 59 4.78 -8.02 6.21
C TRP A 59 3.41 -7.41 6.45
N TRP A 60 3.37 -6.09 6.68
CA TRP A 60 2.13 -5.36 6.86
C TRP A 60 1.23 -5.41 5.61
N LEU A 61 1.76 -5.22 4.41
CA LEU A 61 0.99 -5.31 3.17
C LEU A 61 0.28 -6.67 3.05
N ILE A 62 0.97 -7.76 3.36
CA ILE A 62 0.46 -9.12 3.16
C ILE A 62 -0.44 -9.56 4.33
N THR A 63 0.04 -9.44 5.56
CA THR A 63 -0.62 -10.01 6.76
C THR A 63 -1.55 -9.01 7.45
N GLY A 64 -1.25 -7.72 7.35
CA GLY A 64 -1.89 -6.67 8.16
C GLY A 64 -1.25 -6.45 9.53
N GLU A 65 -0.21 -7.22 9.88
CA GLU A 65 0.52 -7.12 11.14
C GLU A 65 1.85 -6.37 10.95
N ILE A 66 2.51 -6.01 12.05
CA ILE A 66 3.88 -5.47 12.05
C ILE A 66 4.80 -6.44 12.81
N ALA A 67 6.08 -6.47 12.44
CA ALA A 67 7.12 -7.22 13.15
C ALA A 67 8.38 -6.34 13.27
N PRO A 68 8.36 -5.32 14.15
CA PRO A 68 9.44 -4.34 14.27
C PRO A 68 10.80 -4.98 14.58
N GLU A 69 10.81 -6.10 15.29
CA GLU A 69 12.00 -6.90 15.61
C GLU A 69 12.69 -7.47 14.38
N MET A 70 11.97 -7.63 13.25
CA MET A 70 12.50 -8.05 11.96
C MET A 70 12.63 -6.88 10.97
N GLY A 71 12.52 -5.63 11.44
CA GLY A 71 12.53 -4.43 10.61
C GLY A 71 11.29 -4.27 9.71
N GLN A 72 10.18 -4.92 10.07
CA GLN A 72 8.92 -4.83 9.36
C GLN A 72 7.94 -3.93 10.11
N SER A 73 7.52 -2.85 9.48
CA SER A 73 6.65 -1.81 10.06
C SER A 73 5.42 -1.56 9.18
N SER A 74 4.66 -0.54 9.51
CA SER A 74 3.56 -0.02 8.71
C SER A 74 3.67 1.51 8.58
N PRO A 75 3.07 2.11 7.54
CA PRO A 75 3.01 3.57 7.43
C PRO A 75 2.36 4.26 8.63
N GLU A 76 1.41 3.58 9.30
CA GLU A 76 0.73 4.09 10.48
C GLU A 76 1.64 4.06 11.71
N HIS A 77 2.41 2.99 11.88
CA HIS A 77 3.41 2.88 12.94
C HIS A 77 4.53 3.91 12.78
N ASP A 78 4.96 4.16 11.54
CA ASP A 78 6.01 5.13 11.21
C ASP A 78 5.49 6.59 11.17
N GLY A 79 4.20 6.83 11.46
CA GLY A 79 3.61 8.16 11.52
C GLY A 79 3.41 8.85 10.15
N LEU A 80 3.46 8.10 9.05
CA LEU A 80 3.21 8.61 7.69
C LEU A 80 1.73 8.85 7.40
N ILE A 81 0.85 8.22 8.19
CA ILE A 81 -0.59 8.44 8.17
C ILE A 81 -1.11 8.52 9.60
N THR A 82 -2.13 9.33 9.81
CA THR A 82 -2.87 9.35 11.07
C THR A 82 -3.99 8.32 10.98
N PRO A 83 -4.17 7.45 11.99
CA PRO A 83 -5.36 6.61 12.08
C PRO A 83 -6.60 7.49 12.02
N PRO A 84 -7.70 7.05 11.39
CA PRO A 84 -8.96 7.74 11.59
C PRO A 84 -9.21 7.80 13.10
N SER A 85 -9.29 9.03 13.64
CA SER A 85 -9.68 9.26 15.02
C SER A 85 -10.96 8.46 15.25
N GLN A 86 -10.92 7.48 16.16
CA GLN A 86 -12.11 6.74 16.50
C GLN A 86 -13.11 7.76 17.06
N ALA A 87 -14.17 8.03 16.29
CA ALA A 87 -15.29 8.88 16.66
C ALA A 87 -16.42 8.00 17.20
#